data_AF-A0ABD5YUR2-F1
#
_entry.id   AF-A0ABD5YUR2-F1
#
_cell.length_a   1.000
_cell.length_b   1.000
_cell.length_c   1.000
_cell.angle_alpha   90.00
_cell.angle_beta   90.00
_cell.angle_gamma   90.00
#
_symmetry.space_group_name_H-M   'P 1'
#
loop_
_entity.id
_entity.type
_entity.pdbx_description
1 polymer ?
#
loop_
_entity_poly.entity_id
_entity_poly.type
_entity_poly.pdbx_seq_one_letter_code
_entity_poly.pdbx_strand_id
1 'polypeptide(L)'
;MTGNITPSDHSLDQWFALAADRRCRGILAILQQLPDETVTLVELIHHLSNATDEPVDVTSERDRMRLRSELHHSILPKFAAAEIIVYVDEERTVRYSPPRSSNYYSHTFQSIWSQERHEIPPPQRI
;
A
#
# COMPACT_ATOMS: atom_id res chain seq x y z
N MET A 1 -14.36 30.13 18.27
CA MET A 1 -14.97 29.10 17.41
C MET A 1 -13.86 28.15 16.99
N THR A 2 -13.59 27.14 17.80
CA THR A 2 -12.55 26.14 17.51
C THR A 2 -13.31 24.86 17.18
N GLY A 3 -13.44 24.57 15.89
CA GLY A 3 -14.08 23.34 15.44
C GLY A 3 -13.26 22.15 15.90
N ASN A 4 -13.91 21.22 16.61
CA ASN A 4 -13.34 19.90 16.90
C ASN A 4 -13.18 19.16 15.56
N ILE A 5 -12.03 19.31 14.91
CA ILE A 5 -11.69 18.48 13.75
C ILE A 5 -11.42 17.10 14.34
N THR A 6 -12.39 16.20 14.22
CA THR A 6 -12.17 14.81 14.58
C THR A 6 -11.06 14.28 13.66
N PRO A 7 -10.11 13.47 14.17
CA PRO A 7 -9.05 12.89 13.33
C PRO A 7 -9.61 12.08 12.14
N SER A 8 -10.89 11.70 12.19
CA SER A 8 -11.64 11.04 11.12
C SER A 8 -11.89 11.89 9.86
N ASP A 9 -12.00 13.22 9.98
CA ASP A 9 -12.27 14.11 8.84
C ASP A 9 -11.03 14.28 7.95
N HIS A 10 -9.86 14.37 8.59
CA HIS A 10 -8.59 14.51 7.88
C HIS A 10 -8.19 13.26 7.07
N SER A 11 -8.54 12.06 7.53
CA SER A 11 -8.28 10.83 6.77
C SER A 11 -9.18 10.72 5.53
N LEU A 12 -10.45 11.13 5.63
CA LEU A 12 -11.38 11.14 4.49
C LEU A 12 -11.02 12.21 3.46
N ASP A 13 -10.64 13.41 3.90
CA ASP A 13 -10.16 14.46 3.00
C ASP A 13 -8.92 14.02 2.22
N GLN A 14 -7.98 13.33 2.87
CA GLN A 14 -6.82 12.73 2.21
C GLN A 14 -7.22 11.64 1.22
N TRP A 15 -8.20 10.81 1.58
CA TRP A 15 -8.77 9.80 0.69
C TRP A 15 -9.37 10.42 -0.57
N PHE A 16 -10.19 11.45 -0.41
CA PHE A 16 -10.80 12.17 -1.53
C PHE A 16 -9.76 12.92 -2.37
N ALA A 17 -8.75 13.51 -1.75
CA ALA A 17 -7.65 14.16 -2.47
C ALA A 17 -6.85 13.15 -3.31
N LEU A 18 -6.58 11.95 -2.78
CA LEU A 18 -5.95 10.87 -3.52
C LEU A 18 -6.86 10.34 -4.63
N ALA A 19 -8.16 10.13 -4.35
CA ALA A 19 -9.12 9.69 -5.36
C ALA A 19 -9.38 10.75 -6.45
N ALA A 20 -9.12 12.03 -6.20
CA ALA A 20 -9.20 13.07 -7.21
C ALA A 20 -8.07 12.95 -8.26
N ASP A 21 -6.91 12.42 -7.88
CA ASP A 21 -5.81 12.16 -8.81
C ASP A 21 -6.10 10.89 -9.65
N ARG A 22 -6.05 11.05 -10.97
CA ARG A 22 -6.33 9.98 -11.93
C ARG A 22 -5.40 8.78 -11.76
N ARG A 23 -4.10 9.00 -11.57
CA ARG A 23 -3.12 7.92 -11.39
C ARG A 23 -3.38 7.16 -10.09
N CYS A 24 -3.71 7.89 -9.04
CA CYS A 24 -4.08 7.31 -7.75
C CYS A 24 -5.34 6.43 -7.87
N ARG A 25 -6.34 6.84 -8.66
CA ARG A 25 -7.50 5.98 -8.96
C ARG A 25 -7.12 4.70 -9.70
N GLY A 26 -6.25 4.77 -10.70
CA GLY A 26 -5.79 3.58 -11.43
C GLY A 26 -5.09 2.58 -10.51
N ILE A 27 -4.22 3.07 -9.62
CA ILE A 27 -3.55 2.24 -8.60
C ILE A 27 -4.57 1.62 -7.64
N LEU A 28 -5.55 2.41 -7.17
CA LEU A 28 -6.62 1.91 -6.30
C LEU A 28 -7.50 0.86 -6.97
N ALA A 29 -7.81 1.03 -8.26
CA ALA A 29 -8.63 0.08 -9.00
C ALA A 29 -7.94 -1.28 -9.07
N ILE A 30 -6.64 -1.31 -9.34
CA ILE A 30 -5.85 -2.55 -9.35
C ILE A 30 -5.78 -3.17 -7.96
N LEU A 31 -5.51 -2.37 -6.92
CA LEU A 31 -5.45 -2.86 -5.55
C LEU A 31 -6.80 -3.42 -5.06
N GLN A 32 -7.92 -2.83 -5.50
CA GLN A 32 -9.26 -3.37 -5.22
C GLN A 32 -9.56 -4.67 -5.97
N GLN A 33 -8.94 -4.89 -7.13
CA GLN A 33 -9.06 -6.15 -7.90
C GLN A 33 -8.20 -7.28 -7.33
N LEU A 34 -7.30 -6.98 -6.38
CA LEU A 34 -6.43 -7.93 -5.69
C LEU A 34 -6.81 -8.02 -4.18
N PRO A 35 -8.08 -8.28 -3.82
CA PRO A 35 -8.47 -8.36 -2.42
C PRO A 35 -7.80 -9.59 -1.78
N ASP A 36 -7.22 -9.39 -0.60
CA ASP A 36 -6.52 -10.38 0.24
C ASP A 36 -5.10 -10.80 -0.15
N GLU A 37 -4.57 -10.36 -1.29
CA GLU A 37 -3.19 -10.68 -1.68
C GLU A 37 -2.21 -9.55 -1.30
N THR A 38 -1.09 -9.95 -0.70
CA THR A 38 0.04 -9.04 -0.48
C THR A 38 0.83 -9.00 -1.77
N VAL A 39 0.86 -7.84 -2.44
CA VAL A 39 1.43 -7.69 -3.78
C VAL A 39 2.78 -6.99 -3.67
N THR A 40 3.80 -7.51 -4.34
CA THR A 40 5.11 -6.83 -4.40
C THR A 40 5.03 -5.59 -5.28
N LEU A 41 5.93 -4.64 -5.05
CA LEU A 41 6.02 -3.43 -5.89
C LEU A 41 6.24 -3.74 -7.38
N VAL A 42 6.92 -4.85 -7.69
CA VAL A 42 7.18 -5.30 -9.06
C VAL A 42 5.89 -5.81 -9.71
N GLU A 43 5.12 -6.63 -8.99
CA GLU A 43 3.82 -7.13 -9.47
C GLU A 43 2.84 -5.98 -9.64
N LEU A 44 2.81 -5.02 -8.71
CA LEU A 44 1.97 -3.84 -8.83
C LEU A 44 2.28 -3.04 -10.11
N ILE A 45 3.56 -2.83 -10.43
CA ILE A 45 3.97 -2.17 -11.68
C ILE A 45 3.54 -2.99 -12.89
N HIS A 46 3.69 -4.31 -12.84
CA HIS A 46 3.26 -5.20 -13.92
C HIS A 46 1.74 -5.12 -14.15
N HIS A 47 0.93 -5.11 -13.09
CA HIS A 47 -0.51 -4.92 -13.20
C HIS A 47 -0.87 -3.52 -13.73
N LEU A 48 -0.16 -2.47 -13.30
CA LEU A 48 -0.35 -1.10 -13.79
C LEU A 48 -0.06 -0.94 -15.29
N SER A 49 0.95 -1.65 -15.80
CA SER A 49 1.26 -1.66 -17.23
C SER A 49 0.23 -2.43 -18.07
N ASN A 50 -0.44 -3.42 -17.47
CA ASN A 50 -1.39 -4.29 -18.16
C ASN A 50 -2.87 -3.95 -17.89
N ALA A 51 -3.14 -2.89 -17.12
CA ALA A 51 -4.49 -2.48 -16.78
C ALA A 51 -5.27 -2.08 -18.05
N THR A 52 -6.51 -2.57 -18.17
CA THR A 52 -7.32 -2.34 -19.38
C THR A 52 -7.93 -0.93 -19.43
N ASP A 53 -8.30 -0.37 -18.29
CA ASP A 53 -8.98 0.93 -18.23
C ASP A 53 -8.00 2.11 -18.29
N GLU A 54 -6.89 2.04 -17.55
CA GLU A 54 -5.90 3.10 -17.47
C GLU A 54 -4.48 2.54 -17.36
N PRO A 55 -3.93 1.99 -18.46
CA PRO A 55 -2.55 1.50 -18.45
C PRO A 55 -1.58 2.67 -18.22
N VAL A 56 -0.62 2.46 -17.32
CA VAL A 56 0.52 3.36 -17.21
C VAL A 56 1.43 3.09 -18.40
N ASP A 57 1.74 4.13 -19.17
CA ASP A 57 2.61 4.01 -20.34
C ASP A 57 4.05 3.73 -19.91
N VAL A 58 4.41 2.46 -19.89
CA VAL A 58 5.69 1.93 -19.43
C VAL A 58 6.35 1.22 -20.61
N THR A 59 6.87 2.01 -21.54
CA THR A 59 7.50 1.49 -22.77
C THR A 59 8.96 1.12 -22.58
N SER A 60 9.62 1.66 -21.55
CA SER A 60 11.05 1.45 -21.30
C SER A 60 11.34 1.03 -19.86
N GLU A 61 12.52 0.43 -19.66
CA GLU A 61 13.03 0.10 -18.33
C GLU A 61 13.24 1.36 -17.47
N ARG A 62 13.58 2.48 -18.12
CA ARG A 62 13.73 3.77 -17.43
C ARG A 62 12.39 4.26 -16.86
N ASP A 63 11.30 4.03 -17.57
CA ASP A 63 9.95 4.39 -17.11
C ASP A 63 9.52 3.49 -15.94
N ARG A 64 9.84 2.18 -16.01
CA ARG A 64 9.65 1.26 -14.87
C ARG A 64 10.38 1.72 -13.63
N MET A 65 11.67 2.06 -13.76
CA MET A 65 12.46 2.56 -12.63
C MET A 65 11.89 3.85 -12.05
N ARG A 66 11.46 4.79 -12.91
CA ARG A 66 10.86 6.05 -12.47
C ARG A 66 9.56 5.82 -11.72
N LEU A 67 8.67 5.01 -12.27
CA LEU A 67 7.39 4.65 -11.66
C LEU A 67 7.61 3.93 -10.32
N ARG A 68 8.58 3.02 -10.25
CA ARG A 68 8.96 2.34 -9.01
C ARG A 68 9.40 3.31 -7.93
N SER A 69 10.27 4.26 -8.27
CA SER A 69 10.73 5.30 -7.34
C SER A 69 9.59 6.21 -6.90
N GLU A 70 8.69 6.58 -7.81
CA GLU A 70 7.53 7.42 -7.50
C GLU A 70 6.55 6.68 -6.56
N LEU A 71 6.28 5.40 -6.83
CA LEU A 71 5.46 4.55 -5.97
C LEU A 71 6.05 4.42 -4.57
N HIS A 72 7.33 4.07 -4.47
CA HIS A 72 8.01 3.85 -3.20
C HIS A 72 8.16 5.12 -2.36
N HIS A 73 8.50 6.27 -2.97
CA HIS A 73 8.85 7.48 -2.21
C HIS A 73 7.72 8.51 -2.09
N SER A 74 6.70 8.48 -2.96
CA SER A 74 5.66 9.51 -2.99
C SER A 74 4.27 8.94 -2.85
N ILE A 75 3.92 7.94 -3.67
CA ILE A 75 2.54 7.48 -3.77
C ILE A 75 2.19 6.56 -2.61
N LEU A 76 2.85 5.41 -2.47
CA LEU A 76 2.53 4.41 -1.43
C LEU A 76 2.62 4.98 0.00
N PRO A 77 3.61 5.83 0.35
CA PRO A 77 3.62 6.50 1.65
C PRO A 77 2.36 7.35 1.91
N LYS A 78 1.83 8.05 0.90
CA LYS A 78 0.58 8.83 1.04
C LYS A 78 -0.63 7.93 1.22
N PHE A 79 -0.69 6.82 0.47
CA PHE A 79 -1.76 5.83 0.62
C PHE A 79 -1.75 5.17 2.01
N ALA A 80 -0.56 4.89 2.55
CA ALA A 80 -0.41 4.35 3.90
C ALA A 80 -0.78 5.38 4.97
N ALA A 81 -0.41 6.65 4.79
CA ALA A 81 -0.78 7.74 5.70
C ALA A 81 -2.31 7.98 5.74
N ALA A 82 -2.99 7.74 4.62
CA ALA A 82 -4.46 7.79 4.53
C ALA A 82 -5.14 6.46 4.92
N GLU A 83 -4.40 5.50 5.48
CA GLU A 83 -4.89 4.19 5.94
C GLU A 83 -5.59 3.34 4.86
N ILE A 84 -5.26 3.57 3.59
CA ILE A 84 -5.87 2.89 2.43
C ILE A 84 -5.14 1.59 2.07
N ILE A 85 -3.86 1.54 2.41
CA ILE A 85 -3.00 0.39 2.20
C ILE A 85 -2.17 0.14 3.45
N VAL A 86 -1.70 -1.09 3.58
CA VAL A 86 -0.56 -1.43 4.43
C VAL A 86 0.65 -1.54 3.51
N TYR A 87 1.63 -0.66 3.69
CA TYR A 87 2.89 -0.69 2.95
C TYR A 87 4.04 -1.09 3.87
N VAL A 88 4.75 -2.17 3.53
CA VAL A 88 5.94 -2.63 4.24
C VAL A 88 7.17 -2.26 3.41
N ASP A 89 7.92 -1.26 3.86
CA ASP A 89 9.05 -0.69 3.12
C ASP A 89 10.19 -1.70 2.91
N GLU A 90 10.50 -2.47 3.96
CA GLU A 90 11.57 -3.47 3.99
C GLU A 90 11.36 -4.57 2.95
N GLU A 91 10.12 -5.02 2.81
CA GLU A 91 9.72 -6.11 1.91
C GLU A 91 9.26 -5.60 0.54
N ARG A 92 9.03 -4.27 0.42
CA ARG A 92 8.43 -3.63 -0.75
C ARG A 92 7.10 -4.26 -1.14
N THR A 93 6.31 -4.61 -0.14
CA THR A 93 5.00 -5.25 -0.29
C THR A 93 3.89 -4.27 0.05
N VAL A 94 2.81 -4.34 -0.72
CA VAL A 94 1.62 -3.50 -0.59
C VAL A 94 0.42 -4.42 -0.42
N ARG A 95 -0.40 -4.15 0.58
CA ARG A 95 -1.70 -4.82 0.73
C ARG A 95 -2.80 -3.79 0.79
N TYR A 96 -3.86 -4.01 0.02
CA TYR A 96 -5.04 -3.17 0.09
C TYR A 96 -5.73 -3.33 1.45
N SER A 97 -6.03 -2.20 2.11
CA SER A 97 -6.79 -2.17 3.36
C SER A 97 -8.00 -1.28 3.11
N PRO A 98 -9.17 -1.85 2.76
CA PRO A 98 -10.35 -1.03 2.57
C PRO A 98 -10.59 -0.21 3.83
N PRO A 99 -10.95 1.09 3.72
CA PRO A 99 -11.18 1.94 4.87
C PRO A 99 -12.22 1.24 5.74
N ARG A 100 -11.78 0.73 6.90
CA ARG A 100 -12.68 0.06 7.83
C ARG A 100 -13.71 1.10 8.24
N SER A 101 -14.96 0.88 7.85
CA SER A 101 -16.10 1.54 8.45
C SER A 101 -16.00 1.32 9.96
N SER A 102 -15.52 2.35 10.65
CA SER A 102 -15.37 2.49 12.10
C SER A 102 -15.81 1.25 12.90
N ASN A 103 -14.86 0.40 13.27
CA ASN A 103 -14.98 -0.29 14.55
C ASN A 103 -13.62 -0.73 15.07
N TYR A 104 -13.30 -0.18 16.25
CA TYR A 104 -12.45 -0.71 17.32
C TYR A 104 -11.54 -1.90 16.93
N TYR A 105 -10.22 -1.66 16.89
CA TYR A 105 -9.15 -2.51 17.43
C TYR A 105 -7.81 -2.13 16.77
N SER A 106 -7.26 -0.99 17.19
CA SER A 106 -5.83 -0.68 17.04
C SER A 106 -5.07 -1.38 18.18
N HIS A 107 -4.95 -2.72 18.15
CA HIS A 107 -3.96 -3.39 19.00
C HIS A 107 -3.59 -4.86 18.62
N THR A 108 -3.76 -5.29 17.37
CA THR A 108 -3.34 -6.66 16.98
C THR A 108 -2.36 -6.74 15.82
N PHE A 109 -2.02 -5.64 15.17
CA PHE A 109 -1.04 -5.69 14.07
C PHE A 109 0.42 -5.87 14.53
N GLN A 110 0.74 -5.62 15.81
CA GLN A 110 2.11 -5.78 16.31
C GLN A 110 2.42 -7.18 16.87
N SER A 111 1.41 -8.05 17.09
CA SER A 111 1.64 -9.37 17.72
C SER A 111 1.77 -10.53 16.73
N ILE A 112 1.25 -10.41 15.49
CA ILE A 112 1.31 -11.52 14.53
C ILE A 112 2.71 -11.70 13.92
N TRP A 113 3.53 -10.63 13.86
CA TRP A 113 4.85 -10.66 13.23
C TRP A 113 6.05 -10.71 14.20
N SER A 114 5.80 -10.83 15.52
CA SER A 114 6.88 -11.05 16.50
C SER A 114 7.20 -12.52 16.76
N GLN A 115 6.43 -13.48 16.24
CA GLN A 115 6.56 -14.90 16.62
C GLN A 115 7.39 -15.76 15.64
N GLU A 116 7.73 -15.28 14.44
CA GLU A 116 8.30 -16.14 13.37
C GLU A 116 9.76 -15.82 12.97
N ARG A 117 10.54 -15.18 13.85
CA ARG A 117 11.99 -14.94 13.62
C ARG A 117 12.92 -15.56 14.67
N HIS A 118 12.54 -16.68 15.30
CA HIS A 118 13.41 -17.49 16.17
C HIS A 118 12.85 -18.93 16.03
N GLU A 119 13.53 -19.98 15.58
CA GLU A 119 14.95 -20.32 15.60
C GLU A 119 15.21 -21.35 14.47
N ILE A 120 16.23 -21.13 13.64
CA ILE A 120 16.92 -22.25 12.97
C ILE A 120 18.10 -22.56 13.90
N PRO A 121 18.11 -23.71 14.63
CA PRO A 121 19.28 -24.06 15.42
C PRO A 121 20.47 -24.33 14.48
N PRO A 122 21.68 -23.81 14.79
CA PRO A 122 22.85 -24.07 13.97
C PRO A 122 23.17 -25.57 13.97
N PRO A 123 23.68 -26.12 12.85
CA PRO A 123 24.03 -27.53 12.77
C PRO A 123 25.11 -27.86 13.80
N GLN A 124 24.79 -28.77 14.72
CA GLN A 124 25.74 -29.37 15.64
C GLN A 124 26.84 -30.06 14.81
N ARG A 125 28.07 -29.58 14.93
CA ARG A 125 29.25 -30.23 14.36
C ARG A 125 29.52 -31.52 15.16
N ILE A 126 29.69 -32.61 14.42
CA ILE A 126 30.06 -33.97 14.85
C ILE A 126 31.47 -33.97 15.44
#